data_AF-A0A382LN40-F1
#
_entry.id   AF-A0A382LN40-F1
#
_cell.length_a   1.000
_cell.length_b   1.000
_cell.length_c   1.000
_cell.angle_alpha   90.00
_cell.angle_beta   90.00
_cell.angle_gamma   90.00
#
_symmetry.space_group_name_H-M   'P 1'
#
loop_
_entity.id
_entity.type
_entity.pdbx_description
1 polymer ?
#
loop_
_entity_poly.entity_id
_entity_poly.type
_entity_poly.pdbx_seq_one_letter_code
_entity_poly.pdbx_strand_id
1 'polypeptide(L)'
;IEYIGMRPGEKMYEELQTQEENIIDTGHDKILVLKNGQGNNWDKLLDDVSEIVDSAKYYDYKKVTQELKKFIPEYEPDTKTIKQRLKSSIFDFN
;
A
#
# COMPACT_ATOMS: atom_id res chain seq x y z
N ILE A 1 -15.00 20.56 -20.18
CA ILE A 1 -14.38 19.60 -19.24
C ILE A 1 -13.68 18.56 -20.10
N GLU A 2 -12.41 18.27 -19.82
CA GLU A 2 -11.59 17.29 -20.55
C GLU A 2 -11.20 16.15 -19.61
N TYR A 3 -11.27 14.91 -20.09
CA TYR A 3 -10.99 13.71 -19.30
C TYR A 3 -9.69 13.07 -19.79
N ILE A 4 -8.67 13.03 -18.93
CA ILE A 4 -7.33 12.48 -19.24
C ILE A 4 -7.09 11.09 -18.64
N GLY A 5 -8.11 10.49 -18.01
CA GLY A 5 -8.04 9.19 -17.36
C GLY A 5 -7.45 9.24 -15.95
N MET A 6 -7.39 8.06 -15.32
CA MET A 6 -6.82 7.89 -13.97
C MET A 6 -5.30 7.73 -14.02
N ARG A 7 -4.64 8.25 -12.99
CA ARG A 7 -3.21 8.04 -12.75
C ARG A 7 -2.95 6.61 -12.29
N PRO A 8 -1.72 6.10 -12.48
CA PRO A 8 -1.36 4.79 -11.94
C PRO A 8 -1.50 4.79 -10.41
N GLY A 9 -2.19 3.77 -9.88
CA GLY A 9 -2.53 3.67 -8.44
C GLY A 9 -3.76 4.46 -7.99
N GLU A 10 -4.45 5.19 -8.86
CA GLU A 10 -5.67 5.93 -8.49
C GLU A 10 -6.90 5.00 -8.45
N LYS A 11 -7.76 5.19 -7.44
CA LYS A 11 -9.07 4.54 -7.33
C LYS A 11 -10.17 5.51 -7.76
N MET A 12 -11.21 5.01 -8.42
CA MET A 12 -12.40 5.82 -8.74
C MET A 12 -13.25 6.12 -7.50
N TYR A 13 -13.23 5.21 -6.53
CA TYR A 13 -13.97 5.29 -5.29
C TYR A 13 -13.07 4.75 -4.18
N GLU A 14 -13.00 5.47 -3.08
CA GLU A 14 -12.36 4.99 -1.86
C GLU A 14 -13.33 4.13 -1.06
N GLU A 15 -12.78 3.27 -0.21
CA GLU A 15 -13.56 2.50 0.74
C GLU A 15 -14.14 3.42 1.83
N LEU A 16 -15.45 3.34 2.07
CA LEU A 16 -16.10 4.07 3.18
C LEU A 16 -15.81 3.41 4.54
N GLN A 17 -15.55 2.12 4.52
CA GLN A 17 -15.13 1.28 5.64
C GLN A 17 -14.42 0.06 5.04
N THR A 18 -13.30 -0.36 5.64
CA THR A 18 -12.63 -1.60 5.24
C THR A 18 -13.23 -2.81 5.97
N GLN A 19 -13.19 -4.01 5.37
CA GLN A 19 -13.89 -5.21 5.89
C GLN A 19 -13.45 -5.64 7.30
N GLU A 20 -12.26 -5.22 7.74
CA GLU A 20 -11.66 -5.58 9.03
C GLU A 20 -11.72 -4.46 10.08
N GLU A 21 -12.33 -3.31 9.75
CA GLU A 21 -12.46 -2.20 10.69
C GLU A 21 -13.50 -2.52 11.78
N ASN A 22 -13.00 -2.94 12.94
CA ASN A 22 -13.80 -3.03 14.16
C ASN A 22 -14.04 -1.63 14.72
N ILE A 23 -15.10 -0.99 14.25
CA ILE A 23 -15.51 0.33 14.73
C ILE A 23 -16.18 0.23 16.10
N ILE A 24 -15.79 1.10 17.01
CA ILE A 24 -16.43 1.32 18.31
C ILE A 24 -16.92 2.76 18.39
N ASP A 25 -18.17 2.92 18.80
CA ASP A 25 -18.74 4.24 19.04
C ASP A 25 -17.99 4.97 20.16
N THR A 26 -17.83 6.27 19.98
CA THR A 26 -17.51 7.15 21.10
C THR A 26 -18.80 7.73 21.68
N GLY A 27 -18.69 8.55 22.72
CA GLY A 27 -19.84 9.34 23.20
C GLY A 27 -20.28 10.47 22.26
N HIS A 28 -19.67 10.61 21.08
CA HIS A 28 -19.97 11.67 20.11
C HIS A 28 -20.33 11.07 18.74
N ASP A 29 -21.50 11.45 18.20
CA ASP A 29 -22.14 10.85 17.02
C ASP A 29 -21.33 10.85 15.72
N LYS A 30 -20.26 11.65 15.65
CA LYS A 30 -19.41 11.80 14.45
C LYS A 30 -17.98 11.31 14.66
N ILE A 31 -17.65 10.78 15.83
CA ILE A 31 -16.29 10.31 16.14
C ILE A 31 -16.37 8.83 16.48
N LEU A 32 -15.58 8.05 15.75
CA LEU A 32 -15.54 6.59 15.83
C LEU A 32 -14.11 6.17 16.15
N VAL A 33 -13.94 5.07 16.90
CA VAL A 33 -12.63 4.48 17.21
C VAL A 33 -12.48 3.18 16.44
N LEU A 34 -11.40 3.07 15.67
CA LEU A 34 -10.99 1.81 15.06
C LEU A 34 -10.24 0.97 16.09
N LYS A 35 -10.81 -0.19 16.45
CA LYS A 35 -10.15 -1.16 17.32
C LYS A 35 -9.34 -2.12 16.48
N ASN A 36 -8.05 -1.86 16.39
CA ASN A 36 -7.11 -2.78 15.77
C ASN A 36 -6.59 -3.80 16.81
N GLY A 37 -5.93 -4.86 16.34
CA GLY A 37 -5.32 -5.88 17.18
C GLY A 37 -4.25 -5.35 18.14
N GLN A 38 -3.64 -6.26 18.93
CA GLN A 38 -2.51 -5.88 19.79
C GLN A 38 -1.37 -5.33 18.94
N GLY A 39 -0.71 -4.27 19.44
CA GLY A 39 0.42 -3.65 18.75
C GLY A 39 1.53 -4.65 18.44
N ASN A 40 2.11 -4.53 17.26
CA ASN A 40 3.26 -5.32 16.86
C ASN A 40 4.47 -5.00 17.75
N ASN A 41 5.38 -5.96 17.92
CA ASN A 41 6.68 -5.70 18.52
C ASN A 41 7.38 -4.59 17.70
N TRP A 42 7.77 -3.51 18.37
CA TRP A 42 8.40 -2.34 17.74
C TRP A 42 9.66 -2.72 16.96
N ASP A 43 10.50 -3.60 17.50
CA ASP A 43 11.74 -4.02 16.84
C ASP A 43 11.42 -4.78 15.54
N LYS A 44 10.43 -5.67 15.58
CA LYS A 44 9.98 -6.39 14.39
C LYS A 44 9.39 -5.45 13.33
N LEU A 45 8.63 -4.44 13.76
CA LEU A 45 8.09 -3.44 12.83
C LEU A 45 9.21 -2.65 12.15
N LEU A 46 10.24 -2.26 12.90
CA LEU A 46 11.41 -1.59 12.33
C LEU A 46 12.15 -2.47 11.33
N ASP A 47 12.35 -3.75 11.66
CA ASP A 47 12.99 -4.72 10.76
C ASP A 47 12.19 -4.87 9.45
N ASP A 48 10.88 -5.11 9.53
CA ASP A 48 10.01 -5.28 8.35
C ASP A 48 10.00 -4.01 7.46
N VAL A 49 9.98 -2.82 8.08
CA VAL A 49 10.05 -1.54 7.35
C VAL A 49 11.43 -1.32 6.71
N SER A 50 12.52 -1.76 7.36
CA SER A 50 13.87 -1.64 6.81
C SER A 50 14.04 -2.41 5.50
N GLU A 51 13.44 -3.60 5.38
CA GLU A 51 13.45 -4.41 4.16
C GLU A 51 12.79 -3.66 2.99
N ILE A 52 11.65 -3.02 3.24
CA ILE A 52 10.93 -2.20 2.25
C ILE A 52 11.81 -1.01 1.84
N VAL A 53 12.36 -0.27 2.80
CA VAL A 53 13.19 0.91 2.53
C VAL A 53 14.42 0.55 1.70
N ASP A 54 15.09 -0.55 2.03
CA ASP A 54 16.26 -0.99 1.28
C ASP A 54 15.90 -1.41 -0.15
N SER A 55 14.78 -2.12 -0.35
CA SER A 55 14.31 -2.42 -1.71
C SER A 55 14.02 -1.16 -2.54
N ALA A 56 13.51 -0.10 -1.90
CA ALA A 56 13.24 1.18 -2.54
C ALA A 56 14.54 1.96 -2.88
N LYS A 57 15.56 1.91 -2.02
CA LYS A 57 16.88 2.54 -2.28
C LYS A 57 17.53 2.03 -3.57
N TYR A 58 17.34 0.76 -3.88
CA TYR A 58 17.87 0.14 -5.10
C TYR A 58 16.90 0.20 -6.30
N TYR A 59 15.80 0.93 -6.19
CA TYR A 59 14.77 1.06 -7.22
C TYR A 59 14.20 -0.29 -7.71
N ASP A 60 14.26 -1.34 -6.88
CA ASP A 60 13.71 -2.65 -7.20
C ASP A 60 12.19 -2.65 -6.99
N TYR A 61 11.48 -2.14 -7.99
CA TYR A 61 10.03 -1.98 -7.92
C TYR A 61 9.30 -3.29 -7.63
N LYS A 62 9.78 -4.41 -8.19
CA LYS A 62 9.16 -5.73 -7.96
C LYS A 62 9.30 -6.10 -6.50
N LYS A 63 10.51 -5.99 -5.94
CA LYS A 63 10.76 -6.28 -4.53
C LYS A 63 9.99 -5.34 -3.60
N VAL A 64 9.95 -4.05 -3.89
CA VAL A 64 9.15 -3.06 -3.13
C VAL A 64 7.69 -3.49 -3.04
N THR A 65 7.06 -3.83 -4.17
CA THR A 65 5.65 -4.25 -4.16
C THR A 65 5.41 -5.56 -3.42
N GLN A 66 6.38 -6.47 -3.43
CA GLN A 66 6.30 -7.75 -2.70
C GLN A 66 6.44 -7.54 -1.19
N GLU A 67 7.43 -6.77 -0.74
CA GLU A 67 7.62 -6.48 0.68
C GLU A 67 6.46 -5.64 1.24
N LEU A 68 5.92 -4.69 0.47
CA LEU A 68 4.70 -3.96 0.85
C LEU A 68 3.50 -4.90 1.00
N LYS A 69 3.31 -5.87 0.10
CA LYS A 69 2.21 -6.85 0.20
C LYS A 69 2.37 -7.77 1.41
N LYS A 70 3.61 -8.11 1.78
CA LYS A 70 3.92 -8.91 2.98
C LYS A 70 3.65 -8.09 4.26
N PHE A 71 4.03 -6.82 4.27
CA PHE A 71 3.88 -5.94 5.44
C PHE A 71 2.45 -5.44 5.64
N ILE A 72 1.74 -5.13 4.55
CA ILE A 72 0.34 -4.70 4.53
C ILE A 72 -0.42 -5.70 3.65
N PRO A 73 -0.99 -6.78 4.23
CA PRO A 73 -1.66 -7.83 3.48
C PRO A 73 -2.79 -7.32 2.56
N GLU A 74 -3.44 -6.22 2.91
CA GLU A 74 -4.53 -5.59 2.17
C GLU A 74 -4.04 -4.71 1.00
N TYR A 75 -2.73 -4.45 0.91
CA TYR A 75 -2.16 -3.65 -0.17
C TYR A 75 -2.42 -4.31 -1.53
N GLU A 76 -3.05 -3.61 -2.46
CA GLU A 76 -3.23 -4.09 -3.83
C GLU A 76 -2.46 -3.18 -4.80
N PRO A 77 -1.31 -3.63 -5.33
CA PRO A 77 -0.55 -2.81 -6.27
C PRO A 77 -1.28 -2.70 -7.61
N ASP A 78 -1.27 -1.50 -8.19
CA ASP A 78 -1.85 -1.29 -9.52
C ASP A 78 -1.08 -2.09 -10.58
N THR A 79 -1.78 -3.07 -11.15
CA THR A 79 -1.25 -3.95 -12.19
C THR A 79 -0.78 -3.21 -13.45
N LYS A 80 -1.35 -2.03 -13.76
CA LYS A 80 -0.87 -1.19 -14.87
C LYS A 80 0.50 -0.61 -14.56
N THR A 81 0.69 -0.11 -13.34
CA THR A 81 1.99 0.40 -12.86
C THR A 81 3.06 -0.68 -12.90
N ILE A 82 2.75 -1.88 -12.40
CA ILE A 82 3.68 -3.02 -12.42
C ILE A 82 4.11 -3.36 -13.84
N LYS A 83 3.16 -3.48 -14.77
CA LYS A 83 3.46 -3.82 -16.18
C LYS A 83 4.28 -2.72 -16.87
N GLN A 84 4.02 -1.46 -16.57
CA GLN A 84 4.77 -0.35 -17.16
C GLN A 84 6.22 -0.33 -16.67
N ARG A 85 6.42 -0.45 -15.36
CA ARG A 85 7.77 -0.43 -14.75
C ARG A 85 8.62 -1.61 -15.20
N LEU A 86 8.06 -2.82 -15.20
CA LEU A 86 8.79 -4.02 -15.66
C LEU A 86 9.17 -3.96 -17.15
N LYS A 87 8.33 -3.34 -18.00
CA LYS A 87 8.70 -3.12 -19.40
C LYS A 87 9.89 -2.16 -19.51
N SER A 88 9.85 -1.02 -18.81
CA SER A 88 10.95 -0.05 -18.81
C SER A 88 12.28 -0.67 -18.36
N SER A 89 12.27 -1.46 -17.29
CA SER A 89 13.48 -2.13 -16.78
C SER A 89 14.13 -3.09 -17.78
N ILE A 90 13.37 -3.66 -18.72
CA ILE A 90 13.90 -4.57 -19.75
C ILE A 90 14.59 -3.79 -20.89
N PHE A 91 14.15 -2.56 -21.17
CA PHE A 91 14.73 -1.73 -22.23
C PHE A 91 16.00 -1.01 -21.79
N ASP A 92 16.26 -0.86 -20.49
CA ASP A 92 17.47 -0.23 -19.95
C ASP A 92 18.74 -1.12 -20.01
N PHE A 93 18.63 -2.35 -20.55
CA PHE A 93 19.75 -3.31 -20.71
C PHE A 93 20.26 -3.48 -22.16
N ASN A 94 19.93 -2.56 -23.08
CA ASN A 94 20.46 -2.54 -24.45
C ASN A 94 21.31 -1.31 -24.73
#